data_AF-A0AAV4BZR7-F1
#
_entry.id   AF-A0AAV4BZR7-F1
#
_cell.length_a   1.000
_cell.length_b   1.000
_cell.length_c   1.000
_cell.angle_alpha   90.00
_cell.angle_beta   90.00
_cell.angle_gamma   90.00
#
_symmetry.space_group_name_H-M   'P 1'
#
loop_
_entity.id
_entity.type
_entity.pdbx_description
1 polymer ?
#
loop_
_entity_poly.entity_id
_entity_poly.type
_entity_poly.pdbx_seq_one_letter_code
_entity_poly.pdbx_strand_id
1 'polypeptide(L)'
;MKVKGRKESKGMNFTQDHIAQRALQCYIEPVLTYGCEAWTISKQIQNKLEATEMWFLRRMLRIPWTAKKTNERVLNEANKRRSLVRTIRQCQATFLGHVMRRGKLEHLVITGKFEGKRSRGRQREKKWMDWPHGLDQEKCQIYWPPSKIGICGGP
;
A
#
# COMPACT_ATOMS: atom_id res chain seq x y z
N MET A 1 -27.98 19.46 45.08
CA MET A 1 -27.71 18.16 44.43
C MET A 1 -26.26 18.12 43.97
N LYS A 2 -25.45 17.20 44.50
CA LYS A 2 -23.98 17.17 44.30
C LYS A 2 -23.67 16.37 43.02
N VAL A 3 -23.31 17.07 41.94
CA VAL A 3 -22.97 16.45 40.66
C VAL A 3 -21.68 15.66 40.83
N LYS A 4 -21.77 14.33 40.73
CA LYS A 4 -20.64 13.39 40.84
C LYS A 4 -19.54 13.78 39.85
N GLY A 5 -18.34 14.00 40.38
CA GLY A 5 -17.13 14.22 39.59
C GLY A 5 -16.88 13.08 38.59
N ARG A 6 -16.70 13.46 37.32
CA ARG A 6 -16.23 12.60 36.25
C ARG A 6 -14.83 12.12 36.63
N LYS A 7 -14.68 10.83 36.97
CA LYS A 7 -13.37 10.21 37.16
C LYS A 7 -12.65 10.25 35.81
N GLU A 8 -11.71 11.17 35.66
CA GLU A 8 -10.65 11.06 34.65
C GLU A 8 -9.87 9.79 34.98
N SER A 9 -10.12 8.76 34.18
CA SER A 9 -9.27 7.58 34.17
C SER A 9 -7.90 8.05 33.71
N LYS A 10 -6.96 8.12 34.65
CA LYS A 10 -5.53 8.24 34.38
C LYS A 10 -5.16 7.06 33.50
N GLY A 11 -5.14 7.29 32.19
CA GLY A 11 -4.71 6.31 31.21
C GLY A 11 -3.25 6.01 31.48
N MET A 12 -2.96 4.77 31.88
CA MET A 12 -1.60 4.26 31.98
C MET A 12 -0.86 4.60 30.69
N ASN A 13 0.25 5.33 30.80
CA ASN A 13 1.13 5.61 29.69
C ASN A 13 1.72 4.27 29.20
N PHE A 14 1.02 3.66 28.25
CA PHE A 14 1.46 2.47 27.55
C PHE A 14 2.66 2.89 26.71
N THR A 15 3.86 2.70 27.27
CA THR A 15 5.13 2.93 26.61
C THR A 15 5.25 1.97 25.44
N GLN A 16 4.64 2.35 24.32
CA GLN A 16 4.90 1.90 22.96
C GLN A 16 5.52 0.50 22.86
N ASP A 17 4.67 -0.53 22.90
CA ASP A 17 5.10 -1.93 22.77
C ASP A 17 5.65 -2.21 21.36
N HIS A 18 6.88 -1.77 21.11
CA HIS A 18 7.63 -2.00 19.88
C HIS A 18 7.75 -3.51 19.59
N ILE A 19 7.72 -4.36 20.62
CA ILE A 19 7.74 -5.83 20.50
C ILE A 19 6.48 -6.33 19.79
N ALA A 20 5.29 -5.88 20.22
CA ALA A 20 4.02 -6.29 19.61
C ALA A 20 3.90 -5.79 18.16
N GLN A 21 4.35 -4.56 17.90
CA GLN A 21 4.41 -4.00 16.55
C GLN A 21 5.34 -4.80 15.63
N ARG A 22 6.51 -5.20 16.14
CA ARG A 22 7.46 -6.03 15.40
C ARG A 22 6.90 -7.42 15.14
N ALA A 23 6.25 -8.04 16.13
CA ALA A 23 5.59 -9.34 15.93
C ALA A 23 4.54 -9.28 14.81
N LEU A 24 3.73 -8.22 14.76
CA LEU A 24 2.78 -8.02 13.67
C LEU A 24 3.46 -7.90 12.30
N GLN A 25 4.55 -7.13 12.22
CA GLN A 25 5.32 -6.98 10.98
C GLN A 25 6.03 -8.28 10.58
N CYS A 26 6.50 -9.08 11.53
CA CYS A 26 7.23 -10.31 11.22
C CYS A 26 6.31 -11.46 10.81
N TYR A 27 5.12 -11.58 11.39
CA TYR A 27 4.23 -12.73 11.15
C TYR A 27 3.09 -12.42 10.21
N ILE A 28 2.44 -11.26 10.36
CA ILE A 28 1.19 -10.97 9.64
C ILE A 28 1.47 -10.28 8.30
N GLU A 29 2.40 -9.31 8.27
CA GLU A 29 2.75 -8.59 7.04
C GLU A 29 3.26 -9.51 5.91
N PRO A 30 4.12 -10.53 6.11
CA PRO A 30 4.48 -11.45 5.03
C PRO A 30 3.31 -12.32 4.56
N VAL A 31 2.40 -12.72 5.45
CA VAL A 31 1.21 -13.50 5.09
C VAL A 31 0.26 -12.66 4.23
N LEU A 32 0.07 -11.38 4.56
CA LEU A 32 -0.79 -10.46 3.80
C LEU A 32 -0.18 -10.04 2.46
N THR A 33 1.15 -9.96 2.39
CA THR A 33 1.87 -9.57 1.16
C THR A 33 2.23 -10.77 0.29
N TYR A 34 1.93 -12.00 0.72
CA TYR A 34 2.18 -13.20 -0.06
C TYR A 34 1.45 -13.15 -1.41
N GLY A 35 2.20 -13.28 -2.50
CA GLY A 35 1.65 -13.25 -3.85
C GLY A 35 1.12 -11.89 -4.32
N CYS A 36 1.42 -10.80 -3.60
CA CYS A 36 0.92 -9.46 -3.94
C CYS A 36 1.40 -8.93 -5.31
N GLU A 37 2.46 -9.51 -5.87
CA GLU A 37 2.97 -9.25 -7.21
C GLU A 37 1.94 -9.54 -8.31
N ALA A 38 1.09 -10.56 -8.11
CA ALA A 38 0.10 -10.99 -9.08
C ALA A 38 -1.28 -10.33 -8.89
N TRP A 39 -1.48 -9.58 -7.80
CA TRP A 39 -2.79 -9.01 -7.47
C TRP A 39 -3.04 -7.69 -8.19
N THR A 40 -4.26 -7.53 -8.70
CA THR A 40 -4.76 -6.22 -9.14
C THR A 40 -5.25 -5.42 -7.94
N ILE A 41 -4.60 -4.28 -7.64
CA ILE A 41 -5.02 -3.42 -6.53
C ILE A 41 -6.22 -2.59 -6.97
N SER A 42 -7.41 -3.08 -6.67
CA SER A 42 -8.64 -2.27 -6.71
C SER A 42 -8.72 -1.34 -5.49
N LYS A 43 -9.42 -0.21 -5.62
CA LYS A 43 -9.73 0.71 -4.51
C LYS A 43 -10.42 -0.02 -3.34
N GLN A 44 -11.24 -1.02 -3.65
CA GLN A 44 -11.88 -1.86 -2.63
C GLN A 44 -10.87 -2.67 -1.81
N ILE A 45 -9.86 -3.25 -2.47
CA ILE A 45 -8.80 -4.02 -1.82
C ILE A 45 -7.91 -3.08 -1.00
N GLN A 46 -7.58 -1.91 -1.54
CA GLN A 46 -6.84 -0.88 -0.80
C GLN A 46 -7.57 -0.48 0.49
N ASN A 47 -8.87 -0.19 0.41
CA ASN A 47 -9.67 0.16 1.59
C ASN A 47 -9.73 -0.98 2.62
N LYS A 48 -9.84 -2.24 2.16
CA LYS A 48 -9.80 -3.42 3.04
C LYS A 48 -8.45 -3.52 3.76
N LEU A 49 -7.34 -3.35 3.04
CA LEU A 49 -6.00 -3.38 3.62
C LEU A 49 -5.81 -2.28 4.68
N GLU A 50 -6.22 -1.05 4.38
CA GLU A 50 -6.16 0.06 5.35
C GLU A 50 -7.04 -0.21 6.58
N ALA A 51 -8.23 -0.78 6.40
CA ALA A 51 -9.11 -1.17 7.50
C ALA A 51 -8.48 -2.29 8.36
N THR A 52 -7.83 -3.27 7.73
CA THR A 52 -7.13 -4.35 8.46
C THR A 52 -5.96 -3.80 9.30
N GLU A 53 -5.14 -2.89 8.77
CA GLU A 53 -4.08 -2.23 9.56
C GLU A 53 -4.67 -1.53 10.79
N MET A 54 -5.75 -0.76 10.60
CA MET A 54 -6.41 -0.06 11.71
C MET A 54 -6.98 -1.03 12.74
N TRP A 55 -7.53 -2.16 12.29
CA TRP A 55 -8.06 -3.20 13.18
C TRP A 55 -6.95 -3.80 14.06
N PHE A 56 -5.82 -4.16 13.46
CA PHE A 56 -4.66 -4.66 14.19
C PHE A 56 -4.13 -3.65 15.22
N LEU A 57 -4.00 -2.38 14.84
CA LEU A 57 -3.53 -1.32 15.73
C LEU A 57 -4.47 -1.12 16.92
N ARG A 58 -5.80 -1.11 16.68
CA ARG A 58 -6.80 -0.99 17.75
C ARG A 58 -6.75 -2.20 18.69
N ARG A 59 -6.54 -3.40 18.16
CA ARG A 59 -6.43 -4.64 18.95
C ARG A 59 -5.19 -4.62 19.84
N MET A 60 -4.06 -4.22 19.28
CA MET A 60 -2.78 -4.10 20.00
C MET A 60 -2.83 -3.04 21.11
N LEU A 61 -3.41 -1.87 20.82
CA LEU A 61 -3.60 -0.80 21.81
C LEU A 61 -4.78 -1.05 22.77
N ARG A 62 -5.47 -2.18 22.62
CA ARG A 62 -6.66 -2.58 23.42
C ARG A 62 -7.73 -1.49 23.49
N ILE A 63 -7.92 -0.73 22.41
CA ILE A 63 -8.86 0.39 22.37
C ILE A 63 -10.29 -0.19 22.26
N PRO A 64 -11.18 0.07 23.24
CA PRO A 64 -12.56 -0.37 23.15
C PRO A 64 -13.29 0.43 22.07
N TRP A 65 -14.27 -0.19 21.43
CA TRP A 65 -15.10 0.47 20.40
C TRP A 65 -15.87 1.68 20.96
N THR A 66 -16.20 1.67 22.25
CA THR A 66 -16.91 2.75 22.97
C THR A 66 -16.12 4.06 23.02
N ALA A 67 -14.79 4.00 22.92
CA ALA A 67 -13.95 5.19 22.97
C ALA A 67 -14.10 6.11 21.75
N LYS A 68 -14.72 5.63 20.65
CA LYS A 68 -14.98 6.39 19.41
C LYS A 68 -13.77 7.24 18.93
N LYS A 69 -12.55 6.74 19.12
CA LYS A 69 -11.32 7.44 18.70
C LYS A 69 -11.21 7.50 17.17
N THR A 70 -10.80 8.66 16.65
CA THR A 70 -10.49 8.86 15.23
C THR A 70 -9.28 8.03 14.80
N ASN A 71 -9.22 7.64 13.53
CA ASN A 71 -8.14 6.78 13.02
C ASN A 71 -6.78 7.46 13.08
N GLU A 72 -6.71 8.78 12.88
CA GLU A 72 -5.48 9.57 12.99
C GLU A 72 -4.91 9.54 14.42
N ARG A 73 -5.79 9.65 15.43
CA ARG A 73 -5.36 9.60 16.84
C ARG A 73 -4.80 8.22 17.21
N VAL A 74 -5.40 7.15 16.68
CA VAL A 74 -4.89 5.78 16.86
C VAL A 74 -3.51 5.61 16.20
N LEU A 75 -3.28 6.19 15.01
CA LEU A 75 -1.97 6.14 14.35
C LEU A 75 -0.90 6.94 15.09
N ASN A 76 -1.26 8.10 15.64
CA ASN A 76 -0.37 8.92 16.46
C ASN A 76 -0.02 8.23 17.78
N GLU A 77 -1.00 7.61 18.46
CA GLU A 77 -0.76 6.82 19.67
C GLU A 77 0.10 5.58 19.40
N ALA A 78 -0.05 4.94 18.24
CA ALA A 78 0.84 3.86 17.81
C ALA A 78 2.20 4.34 17.29
N ASN A 79 2.35 5.64 17.02
CA ASN A 79 3.46 6.28 16.30
C ASN A 79 3.92 5.43 15.10
N LYS A 80 2.93 5.00 14.31
CA LYS A 80 3.13 4.17 13.11
C LYS A 80 2.40 4.79 11.93
N ARG A 81 3.07 4.83 10.78
CA ARG A 81 2.44 5.17 9.50
C ARG A 81 1.93 3.91 8.82
N ARG A 82 0.85 4.05 8.03
CA ARG A 82 0.32 2.98 7.18
C ARG A 82 1.42 2.48 6.24
N SER A 83 1.71 1.19 6.27
CA SER A 83 2.86 0.61 5.57
C SER A 83 2.47 -0.45 4.55
N LEU A 84 1.40 -1.23 4.76
CA LEU A 84 1.02 -2.38 3.93
C LEU A 84 0.82 -2.02 2.46
N VAL A 85 0.01 -0.99 2.18
CA VAL A 85 -0.25 -0.56 0.78
C VAL A 85 1.06 -0.13 0.10
N ARG A 86 1.96 0.52 0.86
CA ARG A 86 3.27 0.94 0.35
C ARG A 86 4.17 -0.26 0.11
N THR A 87 4.21 -1.23 1.02
CA THR A 87 4.98 -2.48 0.89
C THR A 87 4.52 -3.27 -0.34
N ILE A 88 3.20 -3.42 -0.53
CA ILE A 88 2.63 -4.11 -1.69
C ILE A 88 3.02 -3.40 -3.00
N ARG A 89 2.85 -2.07 -3.06
CA ARG A 89 3.27 -1.30 -4.24
C ARG A 89 4.75 -1.44 -4.52
N GLN A 90 5.57 -1.53 -3.47
CA GLN A 90 7.01 -1.75 -3.59
C GLN A 90 7.33 -3.12 -4.18
N CYS A 91 6.69 -4.18 -3.71
CA CYS A 91 6.85 -5.53 -4.28
C CYS A 91 6.47 -5.56 -5.76
N GLN A 92 5.32 -4.96 -6.13
CA GLN A 92 4.89 -4.86 -7.52
C GLN A 92 5.88 -4.07 -8.39
N ALA A 93 6.40 -2.94 -7.90
CA ALA A 93 7.40 -2.16 -8.61
C ALA A 93 8.72 -2.93 -8.80
N THR A 94 9.16 -3.67 -7.79
CA THR A 94 10.36 -4.52 -7.88
C THR A 94 10.16 -5.62 -8.91
N PHE A 95 9.03 -6.33 -8.88
CA PHE A 95 8.68 -7.35 -9.86
C PHE A 95 8.63 -6.80 -11.29
N LEU A 96 7.93 -5.68 -11.50
CA LEU A 96 7.91 -5.00 -12.79
C LEU A 96 9.31 -4.60 -13.25
N GLY A 97 10.15 -4.07 -12.36
CA GLY A 97 11.55 -3.77 -12.67
C GLY A 97 12.33 -5.02 -13.13
N HIS A 98 12.09 -6.19 -12.53
CA HIS A 98 12.69 -7.44 -12.99
C HIS A 98 12.20 -7.87 -14.37
N VAL A 99 10.90 -7.76 -14.64
CA VAL A 99 10.32 -8.06 -15.96
C VAL A 99 10.90 -7.13 -17.03
N MET A 100 11.01 -5.84 -16.72
CA MET A 100 11.55 -4.83 -17.63
C MET A 100 13.01 -5.04 -17.98
N ARG A 101 13.81 -5.58 -17.04
CA ARG A 101 15.24 -5.91 -17.27
C ARG A 101 15.43 -7.19 -18.10
N ARG A 102 14.54 -8.18 -17.98
CA ARG A 102 14.69 -9.48 -18.69
C ARG A 102 14.38 -9.41 -20.18
N GLY A 103 13.56 -8.46 -20.64
CA GLY A 103 13.30 -8.23 -22.07
C GLY A 103 12.59 -9.37 -22.82
N LYS A 104 11.95 -10.31 -22.12
CA LYS A 104 11.23 -11.47 -22.69
C LYS A 104 9.80 -11.11 -23.12
N LEU A 105 9.00 -12.11 -23.51
CA LEU A 105 7.58 -11.97 -23.89
C LEU A 105 6.76 -11.15 -22.87
N GLU A 106 6.95 -11.39 -21.57
CA GLU A 106 6.29 -10.61 -20.52
C GLU A 106 6.52 -9.08 -20.63
N HIS A 107 7.70 -8.63 -21.04
CA HIS A 107 7.97 -7.21 -21.28
C HIS A 107 7.14 -6.66 -22.45
N LEU A 108 6.97 -7.43 -23.53
CA LEU A 108 6.17 -7.04 -24.70
C LEU A 108 4.69 -6.97 -24.35
N VAL A 109 4.19 -7.95 -23.60
CA VAL A 109 2.80 -8.01 -23.11
C VAL A 109 2.49 -6.79 -22.23
N ILE A 110 3.36 -6.47 -21.27
CA ILE A 110 3.14 -5.33 -20.35
C ILE A 110 3.27 -3.99 -21.08
N THR A 111 4.23 -3.83 -21.99
CA THR A 111 4.41 -2.58 -22.73
C THR A 111 3.30 -2.38 -23.80
N GLY A 112 2.65 -3.47 -24.20
CA GLY A 112 1.62 -3.48 -25.26
C GLY A 112 2.19 -3.10 -26.64
N LYS A 113 3.49 -3.38 -26.85
CA LYS A 113 4.20 -3.23 -28.12
C LYS A 113 4.10 -4.54 -28.88
N PHE A 114 2.92 -4.81 -29.43
CA PHE A 114 2.72 -5.87 -30.40
C PHE A 114 2.77 -5.24 -31.80
N GLU A 115 3.51 -5.83 -32.72
CA GLU A 115 3.49 -5.40 -34.13
C GLU A 115 2.10 -5.76 -34.71
N GLY A 116 1.28 -4.74 -34.97
CA GLY A 116 -0.07 -4.90 -35.51
C GLY A 116 -0.97 -3.67 -35.31
N LYS A 117 -1.88 -3.43 -36.25
CA LYS A 117 -2.93 -2.41 -36.10
C LYS A 117 -4.00 -2.94 -35.13
N ARG A 118 -4.29 -2.19 -34.07
CA ARG A 118 -5.42 -2.51 -33.16
C ARG A 118 -6.74 -2.34 -33.91
N SER A 119 -7.66 -3.28 -33.76
CA SER A 119 -9.02 -3.18 -34.30
C SER A 119 -9.76 -1.98 -33.68
N ARG A 120 -10.49 -1.22 -34.50
CA ARG A 120 -11.37 -0.15 -34.03
C ARG A 120 -12.42 -0.73 -33.06
N GLY A 121 -12.64 -0.09 -31.91
CA GLY A 121 -13.66 -0.46 -30.93
C GLY A 121 -13.17 -1.25 -29.70
N ARG A 122 -11.94 -1.78 -29.68
CA ARG A 122 -11.38 -2.37 -28.44
C ARG A 122 -11.05 -1.24 -27.47
N GLN A 123 -11.69 -1.25 -26.29
CA GLN A 123 -11.43 -0.28 -25.23
C GLN A 123 -9.93 -0.24 -24.94
N ARG A 124 -9.37 0.98 -24.79
CA ARG A 124 -7.96 1.15 -24.42
C ARG A 124 -7.79 0.48 -23.07
N GLU A 125 -7.22 -0.71 -23.08
CA GLU A 125 -6.85 -1.42 -21.87
C GLU A 125 -5.90 -0.48 -21.13
N LYS A 126 -6.30 -0.03 -19.94
CA LYS A 126 -5.44 0.83 -19.11
C LYS A 126 -4.10 0.13 -19.05
N LYS A 127 -3.06 0.77 -19.57
CA LYS A 127 -1.74 0.15 -19.48
C LYS A 127 -1.49 -0.01 -17.99
N TRP A 128 -0.97 -1.16 -17.59
CA TRP A 128 -0.48 -1.31 -16.22
C TRP A 128 0.55 -0.21 -15.88
N MET A 129 1.20 0.38 -16.89
CA MET A 129 2.06 1.56 -16.77
C MET A 129 1.35 2.91 -16.55
N ASP A 130 0.04 3.02 -16.77
CA ASP A 130 -0.74 4.22 -16.40
C ASP A 130 -0.88 4.34 -14.85
N TRP A 131 -0.33 3.38 -14.11
CA TRP A 131 -0.09 3.41 -12.68
C TRP A 131 1.35 3.93 -12.42
N PRO A 132 1.53 5.14 -11.83
CA PRO A 132 1.30 5.30 -10.39
C PRO A 132 0.90 6.73 -9.97
N HIS A 133 -0.33 6.96 -9.50
CA HIS A 133 -0.68 8.22 -8.80
C HIS A 133 -0.20 8.25 -7.33
N GLY A 134 0.88 7.54 -6.99
CA GLY A 134 1.36 7.50 -5.60
C GLY A 134 2.64 6.72 -5.36
N LEU A 135 3.48 6.56 -6.39
CA LEU A 135 4.92 6.40 -6.20
C LEU A 135 5.50 7.77 -6.55
N ASP A 136 6.18 8.42 -5.61
CA ASP A 136 6.90 9.67 -5.91
C ASP A 136 7.78 9.46 -7.15
N GLN A 137 7.71 10.39 -8.10
CA GLN A 137 8.45 10.34 -9.37
C GLN A 137 9.95 10.10 -9.18
N GLU A 138 10.51 10.56 -8.07
CA GLU A 138 11.92 10.33 -7.68
C GLU A 138 12.25 8.85 -7.46
N LYS A 139 11.31 8.03 -6.98
CA LYS A 139 11.52 6.58 -6.80
C LYS A 139 11.35 5.81 -8.10
N CYS A 140 10.60 6.33 -9.06
CA CYS A 140 10.53 5.73 -10.39
C CYS A 140 11.91 5.70 -11.08
N GLN A 141 12.79 6.69 -10.84
CA GLN A 141 14.17 6.68 -11.36
C GLN A 141 15.06 5.57 -10.78
N ILE A 142 14.77 5.06 -9.57
CA ILE A 142 15.51 3.95 -8.96
C ILE A 142 15.13 2.61 -9.62
N TYR A 143 13.87 2.47 -10.04
CA TYR A 143 13.33 1.22 -10.62
C TYR A 143 13.28 1.23 -12.16
N TRP A 144 13.37 2.40 -12.80
CA TRP A 144 13.23 2.60 -14.24
C TRP A 144 14.39 3.44 -14.80
N PRO A 145 15.15 2.93 -15.79
CA PRO A 145 16.28 3.67 -16.35
C PRO A 145 15.80 4.95 -17.09
N PRO A 146 16.48 6.10 -16.91
CA PRO A 146 16.11 7.38 -17.52
C PRO A 146 15.95 7.35 -19.05
N SER A 147 16.70 6.45 -19.72
CA SER A 147 16.67 6.26 -21.18
C SER A 147 15.34 5.79 -21.75
N LYS A 148 14.39 5.31 -20.91
CA LYS A 148 13.06 4.87 -21.36
C LYS A 148 11.91 5.78 -20.92
N ILE A 149 12.19 6.86 -20.19
CA ILE A 149 11.17 7.85 -19.77
C ILE A 149 10.70 8.68 -20.98
N GLY A 150 11.59 8.92 -21.95
CA GLY A 150 11.29 9.68 -23.18
C GLY A 150 10.49 8.94 -24.27
N ILE A 151 10.16 7.66 -24.10
CA ILE A 151 9.37 6.91 -25.11
C ILE A 151 7.86 7.19 -24.97
N CYS A 152 7.46 7.92 -23.92
CA CYS A 152 6.08 8.28 -23.62
C CYS A 152 5.70 9.69 -24.15
N GLY A 153 6.62 10.40 -24.81
CA GLY A 153 6.42 11.75 -25.31
C GLY A 153 6.31 11.83 -26.83
N GLY A 154 5.09 11.61 -27.34
CA GLY A 154 4.54 12.23 -28.55
C GLY A 154 4.63 11.45 -29.87
N PRO A 155 3.86 11.88 -30.91
CA PRO A 155 2.63 12.68 -30.87
C PRO A 155 1.37 11.85 -30.61
#